data_AF-A0A349B0C9-F1
#
_entry.id   AF-A0A349B0C9-F1
#
_cell.length_a   1.000
_cell.length_b   1.000
_cell.length_c   1.000
_cell.angle_alpha   90.00
_cell.angle_beta   90.00
_cell.angle_gamma   90.00
#
_symmetry.space_group_name_H-M   'P 1'
#
loop_
_entity.id
_entity.type
_entity.pdbx_description
1 polymer ?
#
loop_
_entity_poly.entity_id
_entity_poly.type
_entity_poly.pdbx_seq_one_letter_code
_entity_poly.pdbx_strand_id
1 'polypeptide(L)'
;MLGARTRAALTSIALAIALLGPLLAVVPAAPAGADTDAARAYVEATHRLFLGRGPTGDESSRWAATVALGDREALTRALAASDEWAGSRVDQLYRSVLGRPSEPAGRAHWVGRIAAGHTLEAVAAFLYGSDEYYGLSGSTPAGFVDRVYTGVLGRVPDDDGRRYWVGRLATGATRADVAAGFYASIESRSDRVTALFHAVLGRAPDRSGHDHWVEQVQRLGDVALASFLAASDEQYRRTTGEAPPPPPTRGTGTGFQPYARAGGVELVHPVALVETVGFHESGHDGGRQQDALATAVRPRTLPTRYRGTGSRTAADIVVPPDTAVRSPVTGTVKSAGTYVLYCRYRDDKVVIRPDGAPDWEVTVLHITGVQVRAGDRVLAGITPLAPRATPLPFESQVDRYTGSPSWPHVHVEVLDPRIPDRPSGGC
;
A
#
# COMPACT_ATOMS: atom_id res chain seq x y z
N MET A 1 32.87 -34.30 14.15
CA MET A 1 32.04 -34.03 15.35
C MET A 1 31.22 -32.78 15.10
N LEU A 2 29.99 -32.77 15.65
CA LEU A 2 28.82 -31.89 15.45
C LEU A 2 29.07 -30.40 15.11
N GLY A 3 28.16 -29.67 14.45
CA GLY A 3 26.75 -29.98 14.24
C GLY A 3 26.02 -29.05 13.26
N ALA A 4 24.97 -29.63 12.68
CA ALA A 4 23.98 -29.01 11.83
C ALA A 4 23.15 -27.98 12.60
N ARG A 5 23.15 -26.71 12.15
CA ARG A 5 22.10 -25.69 12.37
C ARG A 5 22.49 -24.42 11.62
N THR A 6 22.13 -24.34 10.32
CA THR A 6 21.92 -23.10 9.53
C THR A 6 21.61 -23.33 8.04
N ARG A 7 21.31 -24.56 7.60
CA ARG A 7 20.81 -24.87 6.24
C ARG A 7 19.28 -25.04 6.17
N ALA A 8 18.52 -24.39 7.04
CA ALA A 8 17.05 -24.44 7.06
C ALA A 8 16.48 -23.03 7.28
N ALA A 9 16.37 -22.24 6.20
CA ALA A 9 15.59 -20.99 6.20
C ALA A 9 15.27 -20.42 4.80
N LEU A 10 15.71 -21.04 3.69
CA LEU A 10 15.46 -20.50 2.34
C LEU A 10 14.74 -21.50 1.39
N THR A 11 14.18 -22.57 1.96
CA THR A 11 13.40 -23.60 1.25
C THR A 11 11.91 -23.56 1.62
N SER A 12 11.37 -22.39 2.01
CA SER A 12 10.00 -22.31 2.58
C SER A 12 9.12 -21.17 2.06
N ILE A 13 9.45 -20.53 0.94
CA ILE A 13 8.51 -19.60 0.27
C ILE A 13 8.28 -19.99 -1.20
N ALA A 14 9.29 -20.53 -1.89
CA ALA A 14 9.12 -21.09 -3.25
C ALA A 14 8.41 -22.46 -3.26
N LEU A 15 8.33 -23.16 -2.12
CA LEU A 15 7.63 -24.44 -1.99
C LEU A 15 6.14 -24.29 -1.58
N ALA A 16 5.72 -23.10 -1.13
CA ALA A 16 4.31 -22.87 -0.77
C ALA A 16 3.40 -22.64 -2.00
N ILE A 17 3.97 -22.28 -3.15
CA ILE A 17 3.24 -22.09 -4.41
C ILE A 17 3.19 -23.42 -5.22
N ALA A 18 4.09 -24.37 -4.97
CA ALA A 18 4.23 -25.61 -5.75
C ALA A 18 3.75 -26.91 -5.05
N LEU A 19 3.34 -26.88 -3.77
CA LEU A 19 2.77 -28.06 -3.07
C LEU A 19 1.24 -28.11 -3.01
N LEU A 20 0.58 -27.12 -3.61
CA LEU A 20 -0.83 -27.25 -4.00
C LEU A 20 -0.83 -27.58 -5.50
N GLY A 21 -0.59 -28.84 -5.84
CA GLY A 21 -1.27 -29.41 -7.01
C GLY A 21 -2.78 -29.14 -6.89
N PRO A 22 -3.60 -29.33 -7.93
CA PRO A 22 -5.03 -29.20 -7.77
C PRO A 22 -5.46 -30.27 -6.77
N LEU A 23 -5.52 -29.94 -5.48
CA LEU A 23 -6.35 -30.66 -4.56
C LEU A 23 -7.73 -30.49 -5.20
N LEU A 24 -8.26 -31.59 -5.71
CA LEU A 24 -9.69 -31.83 -5.79
C LEU A 24 -10.22 -31.75 -4.36
N ALA A 25 -10.21 -30.55 -3.77
CA ALA A 25 -11.12 -30.23 -2.72
C ALA A 25 -12.48 -30.31 -3.39
N VAL A 26 -13.29 -31.28 -2.95
CA VAL A 26 -14.72 -31.24 -3.19
C VAL A 26 -15.18 -29.88 -2.67
N VAL A 27 -15.40 -28.95 -3.59
CA VAL A 27 -15.91 -27.61 -3.23
C VAL A 27 -17.32 -27.87 -2.73
N PRO A 28 -17.63 -27.62 -1.44
CA PRO A 28 -18.99 -27.78 -0.96
C PRO A 28 -19.92 -26.91 -1.82
N ALA A 29 -21.13 -27.41 -2.10
CA ALA A 29 -22.13 -26.62 -2.81
C ALA A 29 -22.28 -25.25 -2.11
N ALA A 30 -22.33 -24.17 -2.90
CA ALA A 30 -22.50 -22.83 -2.37
C ALA A 30 -23.76 -22.77 -1.49
N PRO A 31 -23.74 -22.07 -0.34
CA PRO A 31 -24.89 -21.96 0.54
C PRO A 31 -26.09 -21.33 -0.19
N ALA A 32 -27.30 -21.75 0.17
CA ALA A 32 -28.52 -21.16 -0.37
C ALA A 32 -28.55 -19.65 -0.09
N GLY A 33 -28.61 -18.83 -1.15
CA GLY A 33 -28.59 -17.36 -1.08
C GLY A 33 -27.28 -16.70 -1.52
N ALA A 34 -26.24 -17.46 -1.88
CA ALA A 34 -25.03 -16.87 -2.47
C ALA A 34 -25.32 -16.34 -3.89
N ASP A 35 -24.85 -15.12 -4.21
CA ASP A 35 -25.04 -14.51 -5.53
C ASP A 35 -24.12 -15.19 -6.57
N THR A 36 -24.61 -16.30 -7.10
CA THR A 36 -23.86 -17.09 -8.09
C THR A 36 -23.77 -16.40 -9.46
N ASP A 37 -24.62 -15.42 -9.77
CA ASP A 37 -24.60 -14.73 -11.06
C ASP A 37 -23.52 -13.64 -11.09
N ALA A 38 -23.39 -12.86 -10.02
CA ALA A 38 -22.26 -11.96 -9.83
C ALA A 38 -20.94 -12.75 -9.83
N ALA A 39 -20.88 -13.88 -9.12
CA ALA A 39 -19.71 -14.75 -9.12
C ALA A 39 -19.36 -15.26 -10.53
N ARG A 40 -20.34 -15.71 -11.33
CA ARG A 40 -20.12 -16.12 -12.72
C ARG A 40 -19.61 -14.98 -13.61
N ALA A 41 -20.17 -13.78 -13.46
CA ALA A 41 -19.72 -12.60 -14.22
C ALA A 41 -18.26 -12.24 -13.90
N TYR A 42 -17.88 -12.29 -12.61
CA TYR A 42 -16.50 -12.09 -12.19
C TYR A 42 -15.57 -13.20 -12.72
N VAL A 43 -16.01 -14.45 -12.71
CA VAL A 43 -15.25 -15.58 -13.28
C VAL A 43 -15.01 -15.37 -14.77
N GLU A 44 -16.03 -14.97 -15.53
CA GLU A 44 -15.92 -14.64 -16.96
C GLU A 44 -14.87 -13.54 -17.21
N ALA A 45 -14.98 -12.43 -16.48
CA ALA A 45 -14.05 -11.31 -16.62
C ALA A 45 -12.61 -11.70 -16.27
N THR A 46 -12.42 -12.47 -15.19
CA THR A 46 -11.09 -12.90 -14.74
C THR A 46 -10.46 -13.91 -15.70
N HIS A 47 -11.23 -14.82 -16.29
CA HIS A 47 -10.71 -15.72 -17.33
C HIS A 47 -10.26 -14.94 -18.56
N ARG A 48 -11.05 -13.96 -19.03
CA ARG A 48 -10.64 -13.14 -20.18
C ARG A 48 -9.38 -12.33 -19.87
N LEU A 49 -9.24 -11.81 -18.66
CA LEU A 49 -8.07 -11.07 -18.23
C LEU A 49 -6.79 -11.92 -18.21
N PHE A 50 -6.88 -13.16 -17.71
CA PHE A 50 -5.72 -14.04 -17.55
C PHE A 50 -5.42 -14.86 -18.81
N LEU A 51 -6.45 -15.42 -19.44
CA LEU A 51 -6.34 -16.40 -20.52
C LEU A 51 -6.72 -15.85 -21.90
N GLY A 52 -7.40 -14.70 -21.97
CA GLY A 52 -7.89 -14.13 -23.23
C GLY A 52 -9.16 -14.81 -23.77
N ARG A 53 -9.76 -15.74 -23.01
CA ARG A 53 -11.01 -16.44 -23.35
C ARG A 53 -11.96 -16.50 -22.16
N GLY A 54 -13.23 -16.82 -22.41
CA GLY A 54 -14.19 -17.16 -21.35
C GLY A 54 -13.96 -18.56 -20.75
N PRO A 55 -14.46 -18.82 -19.54
CA PRO A 55 -14.52 -20.15 -18.95
C PRO A 55 -15.45 -21.09 -19.74
N THR A 56 -15.16 -22.38 -19.71
CA THR A 56 -16.13 -23.43 -20.06
C THR A 56 -17.29 -23.48 -19.05
N GLY A 57 -18.38 -24.20 -19.35
CA GLY A 57 -19.50 -24.35 -18.42
C GLY A 57 -19.10 -24.94 -17.06
N ASP A 58 -18.17 -25.91 -17.08
CA ASP A 58 -17.64 -26.56 -15.87
C ASP A 58 -16.71 -25.63 -15.08
N GLU A 59 -15.79 -24.94 -15.78
CA GLU A 59 -14.92 -23.92 -15.16
C GLU A 59 -15.76 -22.82 -14.51
N SER A 60 -16.79 -22.32 -15.20
CA SER A 60 -17.70 -21.29 -14.71
C SER A 60 -18.43 -21.76 -13.45
N SER A 61 -19.04 -22.94 -13.48
CA SER A 61 -19.79 -23.50 -12.34
C SER A 61 -18.90 -23.75 -11.12
N ARG A 62 -17.73 -24.35 -11.33
CA ARG A 62 -16.76 -24.64 -10.26
C ARG A 62 -16.24 -23.36 -9.61
N TRP A 63 -15.79 -22.41 -10.42
CA TRP A 63 -15.18 -21.19 -9.89
C TRP A 63 -16.20 -20.22 -9.33
N ALA A 64 -17.43 -20.18 -9.87
CA ALA A 64 -18.49 -19.38 -9.30
C ALA A 64 -18.84 -19.81 -7.88
N ALA A 65 -18.87 -21.13 -7.59
CA ALA A 65 -19.06 -21.61 -6.22
C ALA A 65 -17.93 -21.16 -5.27
N THR A 66 -16.68 -21.19 -5.74
CA THR A 66 -15.51 -20.76 -4.96
C THR A 66 -15.52 -19.25 -4.68
N VAL A 67 -15.82 -18.45 -5.71
CA VAL A 67 -15.91 -16.98 -5.61
C VAL A 67 -17.09 -16.56 -4.75
N ALA A 68 -18.24 -17.25 -4.84
CA ALA A 68 -19.42 -16.98 -4.03
C ALA A 68 -19.20 -17.26 -2.52
N LEU A 69 -18.18 -18.07 -2.18
CA LEU A 69 -17.70 -18.28 -0.80
C LEU A 69 -16.67 -17.23 -0.36
N GLY A 70 -16.34 -16.26 -1.22
CA GLY A 70 -15.39 -15.18 -0.95
C GLY A 70 -13.94 -15.46 -1.36
N ASP A 71 -13.62 -16.67 -1.86
CA ASP A 71 -12.24 -17.04 -2.21
C ASP A 71 -11.90 -16.70 -3.68
N ARG A 72 -11.81 -15.40 -3.96
CA ARG A 72 -11.37 -14.89 -5.27
C ARG A 72 -9.89 -15.13 -5.53
N GLU A 73 -9.10 -15.26 -4.47
CA GLU A 73 -7.66 -15.52 -4.57
C GLU A 73 -7.38 -16.90 -5.15
N ALA A 74 -8.17 -17.92 -4.76
CA ALA A 74 -8.04 -19.26 -5.33
C ALA A 74 -8.22 -19.29 -6.86
N LEU A 75 -9.20 -18.54 -7.39
CA LEU A 75 -9.41 -18.43 -8.84
C LEU A 75 -8.18 -17.80 -9.52
N THR A 76 -7.78 -16.60 -9.07
CA THR A 76 -6.69 -15.85 -9.72
C THR A 76 -5.36 -16.59 -9.63
N ARG A 77 -5.09 -17.27 -8.51
CA ARG A 77 -3.89 -18.11 -8.33
C ARG A 77 -3.90 -19.32 -9.25
N ALA A 78 -5.04 -20.00 -9.38
CA ALA A 78 -5.16 -21.16 -10.26
C ALA A 78 -5.01 -20.78 -11.75
N LEU A 79 -5.58 -19.65 -12.16
CA LEU A 79 -5.41 -19.13 -13.52
C LEU A 79 -3.95 -18.73 -13.78
N ALA A 80 -3.32 -18.00 -12.86
CA ALA A 80 -1.93 -17.58 -12.98
C ALA A 80 -0.91 -18.74 -12.99
N ALA A 81 -1.25 -19.87 -12.36
CA ALA A 81 -0.40 -21.06 -12.34
C ALA A 81 -0.64 -22.01 -13.52
N SER A 82 -1.58 -21.69 -14.43
CA SER A 82 -1.95 -22.59 -15.53
C SER A 82 -0.96 -22.51 -16.70
N ASP A 83 -0.75 -23.65 -17.37
CA ASP A 83 0.02 -23.73 -18.62
C ASP A 83 -0.56 -22.85 -19.72
N GLU A 84 -1.89 -22.67 -19.72
CA GLU A 84 -2.58 -21.82 -20.67
C GLU A 84 -2.20 -20.34 -20.48
N TRP A 85 -2.23 -19.87 -19.24
CA TRP A 85 -1.77 -18.53 -18.90
C TRP A 85 -0.29 -18.35 -19.22
N ALA A 86 0.56 -19.31 -18.85
CA ALA A 86 1.99 -19.24 -19.13
C ALA A 86 2.22 -19.12 -20.64
N GLY A 87 1.49 -19.92 -21.42
CA GLY A 87 1.58 -19.90 -22.88
C GLY A 87 1.07 -18.58 -23.48
N SER A 88 -0.04 -18.02 -22.99
CA SER A 88 -0.56 -16.73 -23.48
C SER A 88 0.42 -15.58 -23.22
N ARG A 89 1.13 -15.61 -22.09
CA ARG A 89 2.18 -14.64 -21.75
C ARG A 89 3.43 -14.80 -22.60
N VAL A 90 3.84 -16.03 -22.88
CA VAL A 90 4.90 -16.30 -23.86
C VAL A 90 4.51 -15.75 -25.23
N ASP A 91 3.28 -16.01 -25.69
CA ASP A 91 2.79 -15.50 -26.98
C ASP A 91 2.73 -13.96 -27.03
N GLN A 92 2.45 -13.31 -25.90
CA GLN A 92 2.52 -11.85 -25.78
C GLN A 92 3.97 -11.35 -25.86
N LEU A 93 4.91 -11.98 -25.15
CA LEU A 93 6.32 -11.60 -25.15
C LEU A 93 6.96 -11.77 -26.53
N TYR A 94 6.68 -12.84 -27.26
CA TYR A 94 7.19 -13.01 -28.63
C TYR A 94 6.71 -11.87 -29.55
N ARG A 95 5.42 -11.49 -29.44
CA ARG A 95 4.86 -10.40 -30.24
C ARG A 95 5.45 -9.04 -29.86
N SER A 96 5.60 -8.75 -28.57
CA SER A 96 6.10 -7.44 -28.13
C SER A 96 7.61 -7.28 -28.30
N VAL A 97 8.38 -8.35 -28.10
CA VAL A 97 9.86 -8.30 -28.12
C VAL A 97 10.40 -8.54 -29.53
N LEU A 98 9.91 -9.59 -30.20
CA LEU A 98 10.43 -10.04 -31.49
C LEU A 98 9.55 -9.64 -32.68
N GLY A 99 8.33 -9.13 -32.43
CA GLY A 99 7.43 -8.68 -33.50
C GLY A 99 6.76 -9.80 -34.28
N ARG A 100 6.78 -11.04 -33.76
CA ARG A 100 6.24 -12.24 -34.43
C ARG A 100 5.54 -13.17 -33.43
N PRO A 101 4.69 -14.10 -33.89
CA PRO A 101 4.17 -15.15 -33.02
C PRO A 101 5.28 -16.13 -32.59
N SER A 102 5.10 -16.73 -31.42
CA SER A 102 5.85 -17.90 -30.95
C SER A 102 5.53 -19.13 -31.80
N GLU A 103 6.55 -19.94 -32.04
CA GLU A 103 6.38 -21.27 -32.61
C GLU A 103 5.82 -22.23 -31.56
N PRO A 104 5.03 -23.25 -31.94
CA PRO A 104 4.46 -24.21 -30.98
C PRO A 104 5.50 -24.89 -30.07
N ALA A 105 6.65 -25.29 -30.63
CA ALA A 105 7.72 -25.93 -29.87
C ALA A 105 8.41 -24.94 -28.90
N GLY A 106 8.67 -23.70 -29.34
CA GLY A 106 9.24 -22.66 -28.49
C GLY A 106 8.30 -22.28 -27.35
N ARG A 107 7.00 -22.13 -27.66
CA ARG A 107 5.95 -21.91 -26.66
C ARG A 107 5.92 -23.04 -25.64
N ALA A 108 5.87 -24.30 -26.07
CA ALA A 108 5.86 -25.46 -25.17
C ALA A 108 7.11 -25.53 -24.29
N HIS A 109 8.28 -25.20 -24.84
CA HIS A 109 9.52 -25.11 -24.07
C HIS A 109 9.39 -24.10 -22.92
N TRP A 110 8.97 -22.87 -23.20
CA TRP A 110 8.86 -21.83 -22.17
C TRP A 110 7.78 -22.13 -21.13
N VAL A 111 6.64 -22.67 -21.55
CA VAL A 111 5.58 -23.13 -20.64
C VAL A 111 6.14 -24.15 -19.65
N GLY A 112 6.86 -25.17 -20.13
CA GLY A 112 7.49 -26.16 -19.26
C GLY A 112 8.55 -25.57 -18.30
N ARG A 113 9.28 -24.53 -18.73
CA ARG A 113 10.24 -23.82 -17.86
C ARG A 113 9.53 -23.01 -16.78
N ILE A 114 8.43 -22.34 -17.13
CA ILE A 114 7.61 -21.59 -16.17
C ILE A 114 6.98 -22.55 -15.16
N ALA A 115 6.46 -23.69 -15.61
CA ALA A 115 5.95 -24.75 -14.73
C ALA A 115 7.04 -25.31 -13.79
N ALA A 116 8.30 -25.31 -14.22
CA ALA A 116 9.46 -25.69 -13.40
C ALA A 116 9.98 -24.56 -12.48
N GLY A 117 9.29 -23.41 -12.40
CA GLY A 117 9.62 -22.31 -11.51
C GLY A 117 10.46 -21.18 -12.11
N HIS A 118 10.70 -21.18 -13.43
CA HIS A 118 11.28 -20.00 -14.08
C HIS A 118 10.27 -18.86 -14.14
N THR A 119 10.77 -17.64 -13.96
CA THR A 119 9.94 -16.44 -13.96
C THR A 119 9.73 -15.90 -15.38
N LEU A 120 8.64 -15.16 -15.61
CA LEU A 120 8.40 -14.50 -16.91
C LEU A 120 9.47 -13.47 -17.23
N GLU A 121 10.04 -12.85 -16.20
CA GLU A 121 11.14 -11.89 -16.30
C GLU A 121 12.38 -12.56 -16.89
N ALA A 122 12.67 -13.82 -16.53
CA ALA A 122 13.76 -14.58 -17.11
C ALA A 122 13.50 -14.91 -18.59
N VAL A 123 12.25 -15.23 -18.95
CA VAL A 123 11.86 -15.46 -20.36
C VAL A 123 12.01 -14.18 -21.18
N ALA A 124 11.53 -13.04 -20.67
CA ALA A 124 11.68 -11.75 -21.31
C ALA A 124 13.16 -11.39 -21.51
N ALA A 125 13.99 -11.52 -20.47
CA ALA A 125 15.42 -11.26 -20.55
C ALA A 125 16.12 -12.15 -21.59
N PHE A 126 15.70 -13.41 -21.73
CA PHE A 126 16.21 -14.31 -22.76
C PHE A 126 15.82 -13.85 -24.17
N LEU A 127 14.56 -13.48 -24.40
CA LEU A 127 14.08 -13.02 -25.71
C LEU A 127 14.76 -11.71 -26.11
N TYR A 128 14.83 -10.73 -25.21
CA TYR A 128 15.58 -9.50 -25.43
C TYR A 128 17.06 -9.79 -25.69
N GLY A 129 17.67 -10.73 -24.97
CA GLY A 129 19.09 -11.07 -25.12
C GLY A 129 19.44 -11.91 -26.36
N SER A 130 18.45 -12.35 -27.14
CA SER A 130 18.62 -13.33 -28.22
C SER A 130 19.38 -12.80 -29.45
N ASP A 131 19.91 -13.73 -30.26
CA ASP A 131 20.50 -13.42 -31.58
C ASP A 131 19.49 -12.82 -32.55
N GLU A 132 18.24 -13.27 -32.47
CA GLU A 132 17.16 -12.72 -33.26
C GLU A 132 16.91 -11.25 -32.92
N TYR A 133 16.77 -10.92 -31.63
CA TYR A 133 16.57 -9.54 -31.20
C TYR A 133 17.77 -8.66 -31.56
N TYR A 134 18.99 -9.18 -31.45
CA TYR A 134 20.20 -8.47 -31.86
C TYR A 134 20.26 -8.22 -33.38
N GLY A 135 19.85 -9.20 -34.19
CA GLY A 135 19.70 -9.03 -35.64
C GLY A 135 18.69 -7.95 -36.00
N LEU A 136 17.54 -7.93 -35.32
CA LEU A 136 16.52 -6.86 -35.44
C LEU A 136 17.02 -5.49 -34.97
N SER A 137 18.13 -5.45 -34.25
CA SER A 137 18.77 -4.23 -33.73
C SER A 137 19.93 -3.75 -34.60
N GLY A 138 20.04 -4.24 -35.83
CA GLY A 138 21.12 -3.88 -36.76
C GLY A 138 22.46 -4.55 -36.44
N SER A 139 22.46 -5.60 -35.60
CA SER A 139 23.64 -6.40 -35.28
C SER A 139 24.82 -5.61 -34.71
N THR A 140 24.56 -4.54 -33.96
CA THR A 140 25.58 -3.76 -33.24
C THR A 140 25.25 -3.65 -31.76
N PRO A 141 26.25 -3.56 -30.85
CA PRO A 141 25.99 -3.34 -29.42
C PRO A 141 25.18 -2.07 -29.16
N ALA A 142 25.45 -1.03 -29.94
CA ALA A 142 24.81 0.27 -29.78
C ALA A 142 23.35 0.23 -30.24
N GLY A 143 23.06 -0.33 -31.41
CA GLY A 143 21.69 -0.52 -31.89
C GLY A 143 20.87 -1.46 -30.99
N PHE A 144 21.51 -2.48 -30.42
CA PHE A 144 20.91 -3.35 -29.41
C PHE A 144 20.47 -2.57 -28.17
N VAL A 145 21.37 -1.77 -27.58
CA VAL A 145 21.04 -0.94 -26.42
C VAL A 145 19.91 0.03 -26.74
N ASP A 146 19.95 0.70 -27.90
CA ASP A 146 18.92 1.63 -28.34
C ASP A 146 17.54 0.95 -28.40
N ARG A 147 17.48 -0.27 -28.97
CA ARG A 147 16.24 -1.05 -29.06
C ARG A 147 15.75 -1.54 -27.70
N VAL A 148 16.64 -1.98 -26.81
CA VAL A 148 16.28 -2.42 -25.44
C VAL A 148 15.68 -1.26 -24.64
N TYR A 149 16.25 -0.05 -24.74
CA TYR A 149 15.69 1.15 -24.12
C TYR A 149 14.24 1.38 -24.58
N THR A 150 14.00 1.35 -25.88
CA THR A 150 12.64 1.58 -26.42
C THR A 150 11.70 0.44 -26.07
N GLY A 151 12.16 -0.81 -26.12
CA GLY A 151 11.32 -1.99 -25.86
C GLY A 151 10.95 -2.16 -24.38
N VAL A 152 11.88 -1.86 -23.46
CA VAL A 152 11.67 -2.08 -22.02
C VAL A 152 11.19 -0.83 -21.30
N LEU A 153 11.64 0.36 -21.70
CA LEU A 153 11.37 1.64 -21.01
C LEU A 153 10.53 2.60 -21.85
N GLY A 154 10.17 2.25 -23.09
CA GLY A 154 9.33 3.09 -23.94
C GLY A 154 9.97 4.42 -24.39
N ARG A 155 11.29 4.58 -24.21
CA ARG A 155 12.02 5.82 -24.56
C ARG A 155 13.34 5.54 -25.24
N VAL A 156 13.91 6.58 -25.86
CA VAL A 156 15.28 6.55 -26.38
C VAL A 156 16.29 6.73 -25.24
N PRO A 157 17.51 6.16 -25.36
CA PRO A 157 18.55 6.41 -24.38
C PRO A 157 19.06 7.84 -24.44
N ASP A 158 19.47 8.35 -23.28
CA ASP A 158 20.41 9.46 -23.20
C ASP A 158 21.86 8.99 -23.48
N ASP A 159 22.74 9.93 -23.80
CA ASP A 159 24.12 9.63 -24.21
C ASP A 159 24.92 8.86 -23.14
N ASP A 160 24.70 9.17 -21.86
CA ASP A 160 25.41 8.57 -20.75
C ASP A 160 24.93 7.13 -20.48
N GLY A 161 23.62 6.93 -20.45
CA GLY A 161 22.99 5.63 -20.32
C GLY A 161 23.37 4.70 -21.48
N ARG A 162 23.34 5.21 -22.71
CA ARG A 162 23.80 4.46 -23.89
C ARG A 162 25.25 4.03 -23.74
N ARG A 163 26.14 4.97 -23.40
CA ARG A 163 27.58 4.70 -23.24
C ARG A 163 27.84 3.69 -22.13
N TYR A 164 27.11 3.79 -21.01
CA TYR A 164 27.21 2.85 -19.90
C TYR A 164 26.90 1.42 -20.36
N TRP A 165 25.73 1.18 -20.95
CA TRP A 165 25.30 -0.17 -21.34
C TRP A 165 26.12 -0.76 -22.49
N VAL A 166 26.53 0.06 -23.46
CA VAL A 166 27.47 -0.39 -24.51
C VAL A 166 28.82 -0.76 -23.90
N GLY A 167 29.32 0.04 -22.94
CA GLY A 167 30.53 -0.27 -22.20
C GLY A 167 30.44 -1.60 -21.44
N ARG A 168 29.29 -1.90 -20.82
CA ARG A 168 29.04 -3.19 -20.14
C ARG A 168 29.23 -4.36 -21.09
N LEU A 169 28.65 -4.30 -22.30
CA LEU A 169 28.83 -5.32 -23.33
C LEU A 169 30.30 -5.45 -23.74
N ALA A 170 31.00 -4.34 -23.91
CA ALA A 170 32.43 -4.33 -24.25
C ALA A 170 33.31 -4.97 -23.15
N THR A 171 32.90 -4.86 -21.88
CA THR A 171 33.59 -5.48 -20.73
C THR A 171 33.15 -6.92 -20.42
N GLY A 172 32.37 -7.55 -21.30
CA GLY A 172 32.02 -8.97 -21.22
C GLY A 172 30.65 -9.29 -20.62
N ALA A 173 29.80 -8.29 -20.34
CA ALA A 173 28.40 -8.56 -20.02
C ALA A 173 27.69 -9.19 -21.24
N THR A 174 26.82 -10.16 -21.02
CA THR A 174 26.00 -10.71 -22.10
C THR A 174 24.82 -9.78 -22.41
N ARG A 175 24.23 -9.94 -23.60
CA ARG A 175 22.97 -9.23 -23.95
C ARG A 175 21.83 -9.58 -23.00
N ALA A 176 21.80 -10.81 -22.49
CA ALA A 176 20.84 -11.22 -21.47
C ALA A 176 21.07 -10.51 -20.14
N ASP A 177 22.34 -10.31 -19.72
CA ASP A 177 22.66 -9.54 -18.50
C ASP A 177 22.20 -8.08 -18.63
N VAL A 178 22.41 -7.48 -19.80
CA VAL A 178 21.93 -6.12 -20.09
C VAL A 178 20.41 -6.07 -20.02
N ALA A 179 19.71 -6.94 -20.74
CA ALA A 179 18.25 -6.99 -20.74
C ALA A 179 17.66 -7.21 -19.33
N ALA A 180 18.25 -8.11 -18.55
CA ALA A 180 17.86 -8.34 -17.15
C ALA A 180 18.07 -7.08 -16.29
N GLY A 181 19.17 -6.34 -16.51
CA GLY A 181 19.43 -5.07 -15.85
C GLY A 181 18.37 -4.00 -16.14
N PHE A 182 17.93 -3.88 -17.40
CA PHE A 182 16.82 -2.97 -17.76
C PHE A 182 15.51 -3.39 -17.12
N TYR A 183 15.17 -4.69 -17.19
CA TYR A 183 13.91 -5.19 -16.65
C TYR A 183 13.84 -5.05 -15.12
N ALA A 184 14.96 -5.25 -14.42
CA ALA A 184 15.05 -5.10 -12.97
C ALA A 184 15.13 -3.64 -12.50
N SER A 185 15.35 -2.69 -13.41
CA SER A 185 15.46 -1.27 -13.08
C SER A 185 14.20 -0.75 -12.39
N ILE A 186 14.37 0.28 -11.54
CA ILE A 186 13.22 0.90 -10.87
C ILE A 186 12.26 1.55 -11.87
N GLU A 187 12.79 2.13 -12.94
CA GLU A 187 12.03 2.73 -14.04
C GLU A 187 11.10 1.69 -14.69
N SER A 188 11.65 0.55 -15.12
CA SER A 188 10.84 -0.52 -15.72
C SER A 188 9.81 -1.07 -14.72
N ARG A 189 10.15 -1.20 -13.44
CA ARG A 189 9.18 -1.62 -12.41
C ARG A 189 8.03 -0.62 -12.24
N SER A 190 8.33 0.68 -12.20
CA SER A 190 7.32 1.75 -12.12
C SER A 190 6.36 1.71 -13.31
N ASP A 191 6.88 1.56 -14.53
CA ASP A 191 6.06 1.47 -15.73
C ASP A 191 5.17 0.22 -15.72
N ARG A 192 5.73 -0.94 -15.36
CA ARG A 192 4.97 -2.20 -15.30
C ARG A 192 3.89 -2.19 -14.21
N VAL A 193 4.18 -1.65 -13.03
CA VAL A 193 3.18 -1.48 -11.96
C VAL A 193 2.01 -0.63 -12.47
N THR A 194 2.30 0.51 -13.09
CA THR A 194 1.29 1.39 -13.66
C THR A 194 0.47 0.69 -14.75
N ALA A 195 1.13 -0.02 -15.66
CA ALA A 195 0.48 -0.77 -16.72
C ALA A 195 -0.44 -1.88 -16.18
N LEU A 196 -0.03 -2.60 -15.13
CA LEU A 196 -0.83 -3.65 -14.50
C LEU A 196 -2.08 -3.08 -13.81
N PHE A 197 -1.95 -1.95 -13.12
CA PHE A 197 -3.09 -1.24 -12.56
C PHE A 197 -4.11 -0.82 -13.63
N HIS A 198 -3.63 -0.27 -14.76
CA HIS A 198 -4.51 0.07 -15.87
C HIS A 198 -5.15 -1.17 -16.50
N ALA A 199 -4.39 -2.24 -16.71
CA ALA A 199 -4.89 -3.45 -17.35
C ALA A 199 -5.94 -4.18 -16.49
N VAL A 200 -5.72 -4.23 -15.17
CA VAL A 200 -6.61 -4.97 -14.26
C VAL A 200 -7.74 -4.07 -13.77
N LEU A 201 -7.41 -2.93 -13.14
CA LEU A 201 -8.37 -2.06 -12.45
C LEU A 201 -8.85 -0.88 -13.30
N GLY A 202 -8.29 -0.66 -14.50
CA GLY A 202 -8.68 0.42 -15.40
C GLY A 202 -8.35 1.83 -14.90
N ARG A 203 -7.39 1.96 -13.98
CA ARG A 203 -6.91 3.24 -13.44
C ARG A 203 -5.43 3.15 -13.08
N ALA A 204 -4.77 4.28 -12.84
CA ALA A 204 -3.43 4.32 -12.27
C ALA A 204 -3.47 4.01 -10.75
N PRO A 205 -2.35 3.53 -10.16
CA PRO A 205 -2.20 3.50 -8.71
C PRO A 205 -2.12 4.93 -8.14
N ASP A 206 -2.54 5.12 -6.89
CA ASP A 206 -2.15 6.32 -6.14
C ASP A 206 -0.65 6.26 -5.77
N ARG A 207 -0.11 7.35 -5.21
CA ARG A 207 1.33 7.44 -4.91
C ARG A 207 1.79 6.34 -3.95
N SER A 208 1.06 6.12 -2.87
CA SER A 208 1.45 5.16 -1.83
C SER A 208 1.33 3.72 -2.34
N GLY A 209 0.29 3.42 -3.12
CA GLY A 209 0.15 2.15 -3.82
C GLY A 209 1.25 1.93 -4.87
N HIS A 210 1.61 2.95 -5.64
CA HIS A 210 2.70 2.86 -6.60
C HIS A 210 4.03 2.54 -5.91
N ASP A 211 4.41 3.33 -4.90
CA ASP A 211 5.69 3.17 -4.21
C ASP A 211 5.79 1.80 -3.53
N HIS A 212 4.71 1.35 -2.89
CA HIS A 212 4.62 0.02 -2.31
C HIS A 212 4.85 -1.08 -3.37
N TRP A 213 4.10 -1.02 -4.47
CA TRP A 213 4.14 -2.10 -5.47
C TRP A 213 5.43 -2.12 -6.27
N VAL A 214 6.08 -0.98 -6.52
CA VAL A 214 7.42 -0.92 -7.17
C VAL A 214 8.47 -1.69 -6.36
N GLU A 215 8.42 -1.61 -5.03
CA GLU A 215 9.27 -2.43 -4.16
C GLU A 215 8.86 -3.91 -4.19
N GLN A 216 7.55 -4.20 -4.08
CA GLN A 216 7.07 -5.58 -4.00
C GLN A 216 7.28 -6.38 -5.30
N VAL A 217 7.09 -5.79 -6.48
CA VAL A 217 7.25 -6.52 -7.75
C VAL A 217 8.67 -7.01 -7.98
N GLN A 218 9.68 -6.36 -7.38
CA GLN A 218 11.06 -6.86 -7.43
C GLN A 218 11.20 -8.23 -6.75
N ARG A 219 10.41 -8.49 -5.71
CA ARG A 219 10.52 -9.68 -4.88
C ARG A 219 9.48 -10.74 -5.21
N LEU A 220 8.28 -10.31 -5.60
CA LEU A 220 7.12 -11.17 -5.86
C LEU A 220 6.85 -11.40 -7.35
N GLY A 221 7.40 -10.54 -8.22
CA GLY A 221 7.16 -10.57 -9.65
C GLY A 221 5.84 -9.93 -10.07
N ASP A 222 5.72 -9.69 -11.37
CA ASP A 222 4.58 -8.97 -11.97
C ASP A 222 3.27 -9.78 -11.87
N VAL A 223 3.38 -11.12 -11.89
CA VAL A 223 2.26 -12.06 -11.83
C VAL A 223 1.53 -11.96 -10.49
N ALA A 224 2.30 -11.88 -9.40
CA ALA A 224 1.74 -11.76 -8.07
C ALA A 224 0.93 -10.47 -7.96
N LEU A 225 1.46 -9.35 -8.44
CA LEU A 225 0.72 -8.08 -8.49
C LEU A 225 -0.58 -8.22 -9.30
N ALA A 226 -0.53 -8.80 -10.51
CA ALA A 226 -1.73 -9.01 -11.31
C ALA A 226 -2.79 -9.84 -10.58
N SER A 227 -2.39 -10.92 -9.90
CA SER A 227 -3.27 -11.75 -9.07
C SER A 227 -3.85 -10.98 -7.88
N PHE A 228 -3.04 -10.19 -7.17
CA PHE A 228 -3.50 -9.35 -6.06
C PHE A 228 -4.53 -8.31 -6.51
N LEU A 229 -4.27 -7.61 -7.62
CA LEU A 229 -5.21 -6.64 -8.17
C LEU A 229 -6.49 -7.32 -8.63
N ALA A 230 -6.37 -8.46 -9.31
CA ALA A 230 -7.53 -9.18 -9.82
C ALA A 230 -8.42 -9.71 -8.70
N ALA A 231 -7.84 -10.23 -7.61
CA ALA A 231 -8.56 -10.77 -6.47
C ALA A 231 -9.21 -9.70 -5.56
N SER A 232 -8.96 -8.42 -5.83
CA SER A 232 -9.40 -7.31 -4.98
C SER A 232 -10.91 -7.08 -4.99
N ASP A 233 -11.44 -6.49 -3.91
CA ASP A 233 -12.82 -6.03 -3.84
C ASP A 233 -13.15 -4.98 -4.89
N GLU A 234 -12.18 -4.16 -5.27
CA GLU A 234 -12.36 -3.19 -6.33
C GLU A 234 -12.63 -3.89 -7.67
N GLN A 235 -11.82 -4.89 -8.01
CA GLN A 235 -12.00 -5.59 -9.28
C GLN A 235 -13.31 -6.36 -9.30
N TYR A 236 -13.65 -7.04 -8.20
CA TYR A 236 -14.92 -7.75 -8.09
C TYR A 236 -16.10 -6.79 -8.36
N ARG A 237 -16.18 -5.67 -7.64
CA ARG A 237 -17.24 -4.66 -7.81
C ARG A 237 -17.25 -4.04 -9.21
N ARG A 238 -16.07 -3.75 -9.78
CA ARG A 238 -15.97 -3.23 -11.16
C ARG A 238 -16.60 -4.18 -12.18
N THR A 239 -16.47 -5.49 -11.97
CA THR A 239 -17.02 -6.49 -12.89
C THR A 239 -18.49 -6.84 -12.64
N THR A 240 -18.91 -6.88 -11.38
CA THR A 240 -20.28 -7.30 -11.01
C THR A 240 -21.26 -6.13 -10.97
N GLY A 241 -20.76 -4.89 -10.92
CA GLY A 241 -21.59 -3.71 -10.65
C GLY A 241 -22.09 -3.67 -9.20
N GLU A 242 -21.59 -4.55 -8.34
CA GLU A 242 -21.93 -4.55 -6.92
C GLU A 242 -21.50 -3.22 -6.31
N ALA A 243 -22.47 -2.51 -5.73
CA ALA A 243 -22.18 -1.29 -5.02
C ALA A 243 -21.16 -1.59 -3.92
N PRO A 244 -20.21 -0.68 -3.63
CA PRO A 244 -19.45 -0.76 -2.40
C PRO A 244 -20.40 -1.08 -1.25
N PRO A 245 -20.07 -2.02 -0.34
CA PRO A 245 -20.77 -2.02 0.93
C PRO A 245 -20.74 -0.59 1.45
N PRO A 246 -21.83 -0.10 2.08
CA PRO A 246 -21.77 1.20 2.73
C PRO A 246 -20.51 1.19 3.58
N PRO A 247 -19.66 2.24 3.49
CA PRO A 247 -18.40 2.22 4.23
C PRO A 247 -18.75 1.82 5.67
N PRO A 248 -18.04 0.83 6.28
CA PRO A 248 -18.23 0.57 7.70
C PRO A 248 -18.20 1.93 8.38
N THR A 249 -19.16 2.24 9.25
CA THR A 249 -19.29 3.59 9.82
C THR A 249 -17.91 4.10 10.16
N ARG A 250 -17.45 5.06 9.34
CA ARG A 250 -16.01 5.28 9.20
C ARG A 250 -15.40 5.72 10.52
N GLY A 251 -16.22 6.38 11.34
CA GLY A 251 -15.99 6.51 12.76
C GLY A 251 -16.95 5.73 13.66
N THR A 252 -16.50 5.51 14.89
CA THR A 252 -17.31 5.07 16.02
C THR A 252 -17.80 6.30 16.78
N GLY A 253 -19.09 6.33 17.12
CA GLY A 253 -19.65 7.37 17.98
C GLY A 253 -19.02 7.28 19.37
N THR A 254 -18.29 8.32 19.77
CA THR A 254 -17.51 8.31 21.03
C THR A 254 -18.31 8.87 22.19
N GLY A 255 -19.33 9.71 21.94
CA GLY A 255 -20.01 10.47 22.98
C GLY A 255 -19.06 11.33 23.84
N PHE A 256 -17.89 11.70 23.30
CA PHE A 256 -16.79 12.37 24.03
C PHE A 256 -16.29 11.56 25.23
N GLN A 257 -16.37 10.23 25.18
CA GLN A 257 -15.78 9.37 26.22
C GLN A 257 -14.26 9.56 26.29
N PRO A 258 -13.64 9.32 27.45
CA PRO A 258 -12.18 9.28 27.60
C PRO A 258 -11.53 8.31 26.60
N TYR A 259 -10.34 8.62 26.08
CA TYR A 259 -9.56 7.70 25.22
C TYR A 259 -8.22 7.33 25.82
N ALA A 260 -7.65 8.17 26.69
CA ALA A 260 -6.37 7.89 27.32
C ALA A 260 -6.21 8.60 28.67
N ARG A 261 -5.24 8.16 29.46
CA ARG A 261 -4.71 8.89 30.62
C ARG A 261 -3.22 9.15 30.44
N ALA A 262 -2.73 10.31 30.86
CA ALA A 262 -1.30 10.63 30.86
C ALA A 262 -0.97 11.63 31.96
N GLY A 263 0.01 11.32 32.82
CA GLY A 263 0.44 12.24 33.88
C GLY A 263 -0.67 12.65 34.86
N GLY A 264 -1.68 11.81 35.09
CA GLY A 264 -2.85 12.14 35.91
C GLY A 264 -3.96 12.91 35.17
N VAL A 265 -3.73 13.28 33.90
CA VAL A 265 -4.73 13.90 33.03
C VAL A 265 -5.56 12.81 32.35
N GLU A 266 -6.89 12.95 32.36
CA GLU A 266 -7.80 12.15 31.53
C GLU A 266 -8.13 12.92 30.25
N LEU A 267 -7.89 12.29 29.09
CA LEU A 267 -8.09 12.88 27.78
C LEU A 267 -9.37 12.33 27.16
N VAL A 268 -10.29 13.20 26.76
CA VAL A 268 -11.51 12.81 26.03
C VAL A 268 -11.33 12.95 24.53
N HIS A 269 -12.08 12.15 23.75
CA HIS A 269 -12.10 12.32 22.30
C HIS A 269 -12.56 13.75 21.98
N PRO A 270 -11.84 14.48 21.11
CA PRO A 270 -12.16 15.89 20.83
C PRO A 270 -13.36 16.05 19.89
N VAL A 271 -13.90 14.96 19.34
CA VAL A 271 -15.08 14.95 18.47
C VAL A 271 -15.99 13.75 18.80
N ALA A 272 -17.26 13.85 18.43
CA ALA A 272 -18.27 12.82 18.68
C ALA A 272 -18.12 11.57 17.80
N LEU A 273 -17.39 11.65 16.69
CA LEU A 273 -17.20 10.56 15.72
C LEU A 273 -15.71 10.44 15.40
N VAL A 274 -15.09 9.30 15.72
CA VAL A 274 -13.64 9.08 15.53
C VAL A 274 -13.40 7.82 14.72
N GLU A 275 -12.50 7.87 13.74
CA GLU A 275 -12.12 6.71 12.94
C GLU A 275 -11.10 5.81 13.66
N THR A 276 -10.00 6.35 14.14
CA THR A 276 -8.98 5.59 14.88
C THR A 276 -8.13 6.56 15.72
N VAL A 277 -7.54 6.06 16.79
CA VAL A 277 -6.54 6.78 17.59
C VAL A 277 -5.16 6.14 17.33
N GLY A 278 -4.29 6.86 16.62
CA GLY A 278 -2.91 6.47 16.37
C GLY A 278 -1.96 7.07 17.39
N PHE A 279 -1.48 6.28 18.34
CA PHE A 279 -0.46 6.69 19.31
C PHE A 279 0.94 6.62 18.70
N HIS A 280 1.78 7.61 18.98
CA HIS A 280 3.14 7.67 18.46
C HIS A 280 4.08 8.48 19.36
N GLU A 281 5.33 8.59 18.92
CA GLU A 281 6.37 9.36 19.59
C GLU A 281 6.16 10.87 19.40
N SER A 282 6.05 11.60 20.50
CA SER A 282 6.06 13.06 20.55
C SER A 282 7.40 13.61 20.05
N GLY A 283 7.35 14.79 19.45
CA GLY A 283 8.56 15.58 19.17
C GLY A 283 9.21 16.18 20.40
N HIS A 284 8.47 16.30 21.51
CA HIS A 284 8.85 17.03 22.70
C HIS A 284 9.28 16.08 23.83
N ASP A 285 10.43 16.35 24.45
CA ASP A 285 11.01 15.48 25.49
C ASP A 285 10.16 15.36 26.76
N GLY A 286 9.39 16.40 27.08
CA GLY A 286 8.38 16.37 28.14
C GLY A 286 7.16 15.50 27.87
N GLY A 287 7.04 14.86 26.70
CA GLY A 287 5.89 14.05 26.32
C GLY A 287 5.63 12.88 27.28
N ARG A 288 4.41 12.80 27.80
CA ARG A 288 4.00 11.74 28.73
C ARG A 288 3.29 10.61 28.00
N GLN A 289 3.66 9.39 28.38
CA GLN A 289 3.03 8.19 27.86
C GLN A 289 1.51 8.25 28.11
N GLN A 290 0.76 8.08 27.04
CA GLN A 290 -0.69 8.00 27.03
C GLN A 290 -1.12 6.53 27.13
N ASP A 291 -1.72 6.18 28.27
CA ASP A 291 -2.30 4.87 28.52
C ASP A 291 -3.71 4.84 27.92
N ALA A 292 -3.83 4.14 26.78
CA ALA A 292 -5.09 4.00 26.07
C ALA A 292 -6.17 3.29 26.94
N LEU A 293 -7.37 3.86 26.96
CA LEU A 293 -8.53 3.30 27.66
C LEU A 293 -9.34 2.39 26.74
N ALA A 294 -10.19 1.54 27.31
CA ALA A 294 -11.05 0.62 26.55
C ALA A 294 -12.01 1.33 25.59
N THR A 295 -12.33 2.58 25.88
CA THR A 295 -13.18 3.47 25.07
C THR A 295 -12.44 4.14 23.92
N ALA A 296 -11.11 4.01 23.82
CA ALA A 296 -10.36 4.51 22.68
C ALA A 296 -10.81 3.81 21.39
N VAL A 297 -11.10 4.58 20.34
CA VAL A 297 -11.56 3.99 19.08
C VAL A 297 -10.41 3.37 18.32
N ARG A 298 -10.45 2.04 18.15
CA ARG A 298 -9.47 1.25 17.38
C ARG A 298 -8.03 1.71 17.64
N PRO A 299 -7.58 1.69 18.91
CA PRO A 299 -6.29 2.29 19.28
C PRO A 299 -5.15 1.49 18.66
N ARG A 300 -4.14 2.19 18.15
CA ARG A 300 -2.94 1.56 17.59
C ARG A 300 -1.70 2.31 18.00
N THR A 301 -0.58 1.61 18.13
CA THR A 301 0.74 2.23 18.23
C THR A 301 1.36 2.25 16.85
N LEU A 302 1.64 3.45 16.35
CA LEU A 302 2.25 3.63 15.04
C LEU A 302 3.74 3.23 15.10
N PRO A 303 4.33 2.78 13.97
CA PRO A 303 5.74 2.47 13.91
C PRO A 303 6.62 3.63 14.41
N THR A 304 7.75 3.30 15.05
CA THR A 304 8.70 4.29 15.57
C THR A 304 9.16 5.27 14.49
N ARG A 305 9.40 6.52 14.90
CA ARG A 305 10.03 7.57 14.10
C ARG A 305 11.41 7.94 14.65
N TYR A 306 11.92 7.13 15.57
CA TYR A 306 13.20 7.29 16.26
C TYR A 306 13.37 8.65 16.95
N ARG A 307 12.31 9.20 17.55
CA ARG A 307 12.37 10.50 18.26
C ARG A 307 12.97 10.40 19.67
N GLY A 308 13.07 9.19 20.21
CA GLY A 308 13.64 8.93 21.53
C GLY A 308 12.71 9.29 22.70
N THR A 309 11.44 9.57 22.43
CA THR A 309 10.35 9.65 23.42
C THR A 309 9.60 8.31 23.46
N GLY A 310 8.73 8.12 24.46
CA GLY A 310 7.93 6.89 24.55
C GLY A 310 7.00 6.69 23.35
N SER A 311 6.72 5.43 22.99
CA SER A 311 5.96 5.05 21.78
C SER A 311 4.51 5.55 21.72
N ARG A 312 3.97 6.06 22.83
CA ARG A 312 2.61 6.62 22.92
C ARG A 312 2.60 7.97 23.63
N THR A 313 3.61 8.80 23.41
CA THR A 313 3.70 10.13 24.04
C THR A 313 2.86 11.19 23.32
N ALA A 314 2.39 10.89 22.11
CA ALA A 314 1.43 11.69 21.35
C ALA A 314 0.31 10.80 20.77
N ALA A 315 -0.81 11.41 20.39
CA ALA A 315 -1.93 10.74 19.73
C ALA A 315 -2.45 11.55 18.55
N ASP A 316 -2.56 10.90 17.38
CA ASP A 316 -3.26 11.38 16.20
C ASP A 316 -4.66 10.78 16.18
N ILE A 317 -5.68 11.60 16.40
CA ILE A 317 -7.09 11.19 16.47
C ILE A 317 -7.74 11.53 15.14
N VAL A 318 -8.10 10.52 14.36
CA VAL A 318 -8.66 10.72 13.00
C VAL A 318 -10.14 11.08 13.08
N VAL A 319 -10.51 12.24 12.53
CA VAL A 319 -11.82 12.88 12.70
C VAL A 319 -12.45 13.26 11.36
N PRO A 320 -13.78 13.28 11.22
CA PRO A 320 -14.42 13.74 9.99
C PRO A 320 -14.00 15.18 9.64
N PRO A 321 -13.91 15.50 8.34
CA PRO A 321 -13.68 16.87 7.91
C PRO A 321 -14.80 17.80 8.40
N ASP A 322 -14.47 19.08 8.56
CA ASP A 322 -15.41 20.15 8.92
C ASP A 322 -16.25 19.89 10.19
N THR A 323 -15.70 19.11 11.13
CA THR A 323 -16.31 18.84 12.44
C THR A 323 -15.61 19.64 13.54
N ALA A 324 -16.40 20.36 14.36
CA ALA A 324 -15.87 21.15 15.47
C ALA A 324 -15.05 20.30 16.44
N VAL A 325 -13.80 20.72 16.64
CA VAL A 325 -12.84 20.11 17.57
C VAL A 325 -13.05 20.73 18.93
N ARG A 326 -13.37 19.91 19.93
CA ARG A 326 -13.63 20.34 21.31
C ARG A 326 -12.44 20.06 22.20
N SER A 327 -12.42 20.74 23.35
CA SER A 327 -11.37 20.57 24.34
C SER A 327 -11.28 19.11 24.80
N PRO A 328 -10.10 18.47 24.75
CA PRO A 328 -9.93 17.11 25.27
C PRO A 328 -9.84 17.07 26.80
N VAL A 329 -9.77 18.23 27.46
CA VAL A 329 -9.68 18.36 28.92
C VAL A 329 -10.49 19.54 29.45
N THR A 330 -10.81 19.49 30.73
CA THR A 330 -11.34 20.64 31.47
C THR A 330 -10.17 21.40 32.08
N GLY A 331 -10.10 22.71 31.83
CA GLY A 331 -8.92 23.50 32.18
C GLY A 331 -9.01 24.96 31.78
N THR A 332 -7.87 25.63 31.86
CA THR A 332 -7.72 27.03 31.42
C THR A 332 -6.73 27.09 30.27
N VAL A 333 -7.10 27.78 29.20
CA VAL A 333 -6.22 27.97 28.03
C VAL A 333 -5.01 28.77 28.45
N LYS A 334 -3.82 28.16 28.35
CA LYS A 334 -2.53 28.82 28.61
C LYS A 334 -2.12 29.68 27.41
N SER A 335 -2.26 29.13 26.20
CA SER A 335 -1.96 29.84 24.96
C SER A 335 -2.78 29.27 23.80
N ALA A 336 -3.03 30.10 22.80
CA ALA A 336 -3.79 29.76 21.62
C ALA A 336 -3.30 30.62 20.46
N GLY A 337 -3.08 30.04 19.27
CA GLY A 337 -2.64 30.79 18.11
C GLY A 337 -2.01 29.93 17.01
N THR A 338 -1.50 30.59 15.98
CA THR A 338 -0.90 29.97 14.80
C THR A 338 0.57 29.63 15.03
N TYR A 339 1.02 28.51 14.47
CA TYR A 339 2.42 28.12 14.36
C TYR A 339 2.73 27.67 12.93
N VAL A 340 4.02 27.47 12.63
CA VAL A 340 4.47 27.03 11.30
C VAL A 340 4.99 25.60 11.40
N LEU A 341 4.22 24.66 10.87
CA LEU A 341 4.59 23.25 10.77
C LEU A 341 5.60 23.05 9.64
N TYR A 342 6.71 22.37 9.95
CA TYR A 342 7.82 22.09 9.03
C TYR A 342 8.35 23.33 8.29
N CYS A 343 8.41 24.48 8.98
CA CYS A 343 8.82 25.77 8.43
C CYS A 343 8.05 26.21 7.16
N ARG A 344 6.89 25.60 6.85
CA ARG A 344 6.19 25.78 5.57
C ARG A 344 4.69 25.94 5.69
N TYR A 345 4.05 25.14 6.53
CA TYR A 345 2.59 25.06 6.57
C TYR A 345 2.06 25.79 7.79
N ARG A 346 1.13 26.73 7.59
CA ARG A 346 0.44 27.39 8.70
C ARG A 346 -0.57 26.42 9.30
N ASP A 347 -0.55 26.32 10.62
CA ASP A 347 -1.47 25.49 11.40
C ASP A 347 -1.73 26.17 12.75
N ASP A 348 -2.83 25.85 13.43
CA ASP A 348 -3.12 26.45 14.74
C ASP A 348 -2.95 25.43 15.87
N LYS A 349 -2.73 25.98 17.08
CA LYS A 349 -2.60 25.20 18.31
C LYS A 349 -3.31 25.84 19.48
N VAL A 350 -3.69 25.01 20.45
CA VAL A 350 -4.16 25.42 21.77
C VAL A 350 -3.39 24.63 22.83
N VAL A 351 -2.90 25.31 23.85
CA VAL A 351 -2.27 24.71 25.03
C VAL A 351 -3.16 24.98 26.23
N ILE A 352 -3.54 23.93 26.95
CA ILE A 352 -4.48 23.99 28.08
C ILE A 352 -3.78 23.48 29.34
N ARG A 353 -3.93 24.23 30.43
CA ARG A 353 -3.59 23.75 31.77
C ARG A 353 -4.81 23.01 32.35
N PRO A 354 -4.76 21.67 32.55
CA PRO A 354 -5.89 20.90 33.05
C PRO A 354 -6.05 21.07 34.56
N ASP A 355 -7.29 21.10 35.05
CA ASP A 355 -7.58 21.34 36.47
C ASP A 355 -7.05 20.26 37.41
N GLY A 356 -7.24 19.00 37.01
CA GLY A 356 -6.82 17.85 37.83
C GLY A 356 -5.31 17.64 37.86
N ALA A 357 -4.56 18.38 37.04
CA ALA A 357 -3.12 18.23 36.92
C ALA A 357 -2.47 19.56 36.45
N PRO A 358 -2.51 20.62 37.26
CA PRO A 358 -2.16 21.98 36.82
C PRO A 358 -0.68 22.18 36.49
N ASP A 359 0.18 21.25 36.90
CA ASP A 359 1.61 21.21 36.55
C ASP A 359 1.86 20.70 35.12
N TRP A 360 0.82 20.21 34.43
CA TRP A 360 0.91 19.64 33.09
C TRP A 360 0.30 20.57 32.03
N GLU A 361 0.71 20.35 30.78
CA GLU A 361 0.16 21.06 29.62
C GLU A 361 -0.41 20.06 28.62
N VAL A 362 -1.65 20.30 28.18
CA VAL A 362 -2.28 19.54 27.10
C VAL A 362 -2.24 20.38 25.85
N THR A 363 -1.47 19.94 24.86
CA THR A 363 -1.31 20.62 23.58
C THR A 363 -2.19 19.95 22.54
N VAL A 364 -2.99 20.75 21.83
CA VAL A 364 -3.83 20.34 20.70
C VAL A 364 -3.31 21.02 19.44
N LEU A 365 -2.92 20.24 18.45
CA LEU A 365 -2.37 20.65 17.16
C LEU A 365 -3.25 20.15 16.00
N HIS A 366 -2.96 20.60 14.78
CA HIS A 366 -3.64 20.21 13.55
C HIS A 366 -5.11 20.61 13.57
N ILE A 367 -5.34 21.86 13.96
CA ILE A 367 -6.65 22.51 14.00
C ILE A 367 -6.59 23.85 13.26
N THR A 368 -7.70 24.25 12.64
CA THR A 368 -7.77 25.50 11.87
C THR A 368 -8.85 26.40 12.45
N GLY A 369 -8.52 27.66 12.67
CA GLY A 369 -9.47 28.70 13.06
C GLY A 369 -9.78 28.68 14.56
N VAL A 370 -8.73 28.66 15.38
CA VAL A 370 -8.86 28.63 16.85
C VAL A 370 -9.81 29.73 17.36
N GLN A 371 -10.74 29.33 18.23
CA GLN A 371 -11.87 30.15 18.72
C GLN A 371 -11.73 30.56 20.19
N VAL A 372 -10.65 30.13 20.85
CA VAL A 372 -10.34 30.43 22.25
C VAL A 372 -9.06 31.26 22.36
N ARG A 373 -8.88 31.94 23.49
CA ARG A 373 -7.69 32.74 23.81
C ARG A 373 -7.15 32.40 25.19
N ALA A 374 -5.91 32.82 25.46
CA ALA A 374 -5.30 32.64 26.77
C ALA A 374 -6.20 33.22 27.89
N GLY A 375 -6.35 32.46 28.98
CA GLY A 375 -7.22 32.77 30.11
C GLY A 375 -8.64 32.23 29.98
N ASP A 376 -9.09 31.82 28.79
CA ASP A 376 -10.43 31.26 28.62
C ASP A 376 -10.58 29.93 29.36
N ARG A 377 -11.79 29.71 29.89
CA ARG A 377 -12.18 28.47 30.53
C ARG A 377 -12.71 27.48 29.51
N VAL A 378 -12.21 26.25 29.52
CA VAL A 378 -12.65 25.17 28.63
C VAL A 378 -13.11 23.95 29.41
N LEU A 379 -14.13 23.27 28.89
CA LEU A 379 -14.71 22.05 29.45
C LEU A 379 -14.51 20.89 28.48
N ALA A 380 -14.03 19.76 29.01
CA ALA A 380 -13.79 18.53 28.25
C ALA A 380 -15.04 18.09 27.48
N GLY A 381 -14.91 17.84 26.17
CA GLY A 381 -15.99 17.38 25.30
C GLY A 381 -17.11 18.40 25.05
N ILE A 382 -17.02 19.60 25.64
CA ILE A 382 -18.07 20.63 25.57
C ILE A 382 -17.58 21.85 24.80
N THR A 383 -16.49 22.48 25.23
CA THR A 383 -16.05 23.76 24.65
C THR A 383 -15.38 23.54 23.29
N PRO A 384 -15.89 24.13 22.20
CA PRO A 384 -15.20 24.14 20.91
C PRO A 384 -13.89 24.92 20.99
N LEU A 385 -12.81 24.33 20.48
CA LEU A 385 -11.51 24.98 20.31
C LEU A 385 -11.33 25.53 18.90
N ALA A 386 -11.85 24.81 17.89
CA ALA A 386 -11.75 25.15 16.48
C ALA A 386 -12.93 24.54 15.70
N PRO A 387 -13.34 25.13 14.56
CA PRO A 387 -14.39 24.59 13.71
C PRO A 387 -14.03 23.27 13.02
N ARG A 388 -12.73 22.97 12.87
CA ARG A 388 -12.26 21.73 12.20
C ARG A 388 -10.80 21.39 12.51
N ALA A 389 -10.45 20.13 12.27
CA ALA A 389 -9.07 19.70 12.11
C ALA A 389 -8.48 20.23 10.79
N THR A 390 -7.18 20.51 10.76
CA THR A 390 -6.47 21.02 9.59
C THR A 390 -6.25 19.89 8.58
N PRO A 391 -6.72 20.02 7.32
CA PRO A 391 -6.35 19.11 6.25
C PRO A 391 -4.88 19.32 5.87
N LEU A 392 -4.02 18.36 6.17
CA LEU A 392 -2.59 18.45 5.85
C LEU A 392 -2.35 18.15 4.36
N PRO A 393 -1.43 18.87 3.68
CA PRO A 393 -1.17 18.72 2.25
C PRO A 393 -0.24 17.54 1.91
N PHE A 394 -0.10 16.58 2.83
CA PHE A 394 0.75 15.40 2.71
C PHE A 394 0.14 14.26 3.51
N GLU A 395 0.49 13.03 3.13
CA GLU A 395 0.10 11.83 3.86
C GLU A 395 0.79 11.78 5.22
N SER A 396 -0.01 11.69 6.29
CA SER A 396 0.46 11.49 7.66
C SER A 396 0.59 9.99 7.96
N GLN A 397 1.41 9.63 8.95
CA GLN A 397 1.65 8.23 9.26
C GLN A 397 0.37 7.46 9.62
N VAL A 398 -0.58 8.13 10.29
CA VAL A 398 -1.88 7.55 10.66
C VAL A 398 -2.76 7.25 9.45
N ASP A 399 -2.61 7.99 8.34
CA ASP A 399 -3.44 7.88 7.14
C ASP A 399 -3.30 6.51 6.45
N ARG A 400 -2.13 5.88 6.59
CA ARG A 400 -1.83 4.50 6.12
C ARG A 400 -2.73 3.43 6.73
N TYR A 401 -3.48 3.80 7.77
CA TYR A 401 -4.28 2.91 8.58
C TYR A 401 -5.77 3.29 8.63
N THR A 402 -6.19 4.25 7.80
CA THR A 402 -7.56 4.75 7.71
C THR A 402 -8.20 4.38 6.37
N GLY A 403 -9.51 4.56 6.26
CA GLY A 403 -10.22 4.46 4.98
C GLY A 403 -9.72 5.47 3.95
N SER A 404 -10.12 5.29 2.68
CA SER A 404 -9.79 6.20 1.59
C SER A 404 -11.04 6.94 1.09
N PRO A 405 -10.98 8.26 0.82
CA PRO A 405 -9.83 9.16 1.01
C PRO A 405 -9.64 9.52 2.49
N SER A 406 -8.41 9.55 3.02
CA SER A 406 -8.12 9.76 4.45
C SER A 406 -8.80 11.00 5.04
N TRP A 407 -9.31 10.86 6.26
CA TRP A 407 -9.82 11.96 7.08
C TRP A 407 -8.65 12.71 7.76
N PRO A 408 -8.79 14.01 8.07
CA PRO A 408 -7.78 14.73 8.86
C PRO A 408 -7.69 14.16 10.28
N HIS A 409 -6.67 14.55 11.02
CA HIS A 409 -6.52 14.17 12.42
C HIS A 409 -6.25 15.38 13.31
N VAL A 410 -6.64 15.26 14.58
CA VAL A 410 -6.25 16.17 15.67
C VAL A 410 -5.11 15.52 16.42
N HIS A 411 -4.04 16.26 16.63
CA HIS A 411 -2.88 15.76 17.36
C HIS A 411 -2.90 16.28 18.81
N VAL A 412 -2.73 15.37 19.77
CA VAL A 412 -2.81 15.67 21.21
C VAL A 412 -1.58 15.14 21.95
N GLU A 413 -0.98 15.99 22.77
CA GLU A 413 0.14 15.68 23.64
C GLU A 413 -0.14 16.13 25.08
N VAL A 414 0.43 15.41 26.05
CA VAL A 414 0.48 15.84 27.46
C VAL A 414 1.95 16.01 27.84
N LEU A 415 2.33 17.24 28.19
CA LEU A 415 3.71 17.67 28.33
C LEU A 415 4.03 18.04 29.78
N ASP A 416 5.20 17.60 30.27
CA ASP A 416 5.86 18.18 31.45
C ASP A 416 6.55 19.49 31.03
N PRO A 417 6.04 20.67 31.40
CA PRO A 417 6.64 21.93 31.00
C PRO A 417 7.99 22.21 31.69
N ARG A 418 8.39 21.41 32.68
CA ARG A 418 9.69 21.53 33.35
C ARG A 418 10.81 20.88 32.55
N ILE A 419 10.48 20.01 31.61
CA ILE A 419 11.43 19.38 30.70
C ILE A 419 11.45 20.23 29.42
N PRO A 420 12.54 20.98 29.16
CA PRO A 420 12.62 21.77 27.94
C PRO A 420 12.66 20.86 26.71
N ASP A 421 12.10 21.35 25.61
CA ASP A 421 12.22 20.67 24.34
C ASP A 421 13.69 20.61 23.88
N ARG A 422 14.05 19.60 23.10
CA ARG A 422 15.36 19.59 22.42
C ARG A 422 15.36 20.72 21.38
N PRO A 423 16.51 21.34 21.11
CA PRO A 423 16.65 22.17 19.93
C PRO A 423 16.36 21.31 18.69
N SER A 424 15.15 21.41 18.15
CA SER A 424 14.83 20.78 16.88
C SER A 424 15.46 21.61 15.77
N GLY A 425 16.14 20.96 14.82
CA GLY A 425 16.88 21.64 13.74
C GLY A 425 16.00 22.34 12.68
N GLY A 426 14.79 22.78 13.05
CA GLY A 426 13.90 23.53 12.17
C GLY A 426 13.36 24.73 12.94
N CYS A 427 13.54 25.91 12.34
CA CYS A 427 13.02 27.23 12.74
C CYS A 427 12.46 27.32 14.17
#